data_AF-A0A5E5Q329-F1
#
_entry.id   AF-A0A5E5Q329-F1
#
_cell.length_a   1.000
_cell.length_b   1.000
_cell.length_c   1.000
_cell.angle_alpha   90.00
_cell.angle_beta   90.00
_cell.angle_gamma   90.00
#
_symmetry.space_group_name_H-M   'P 1'
#
loop_
_entity.id
_entity.type
_entity.pdbx_description
1 polymer ?
#
loop_
_entity_poly.entity_id
_entity_poly.type
_entity_poly.pdbx_seq_one_letter_code
_entity_poly.pdbx_strand_id
1 'polypeptide(L)'
;MSNTTLRKNQKNQLNNTGINQQKLRAFAGELAKDIHTQDDLAELSASLVKMTIEAALGAEMEHHLGYAKHEQNTQDIDISNNTRNGYYPKTIKGRVK
;
A
#
# COMPACT_ATOMS: atom_id res chain seq x y z
N MET A 1 10.96 -30.37 33.24
CA MET A 1 10.57 -29.87 31.91
C MET A 1 11.50 -28.73 31.52
N SER A 2 12.15 -28.79 30.36
CA SER A 2 13.23 -27.85 29.99
C SER A 2 12.68 -26.54 29.41
N ASN A 3 13.22 -25.40 29.86
CA ASN A 3 12.87 -24.03 29.44
C ASN A 3 13.01 -23.75 27.93
N THR A 4 13.55 -24.69 27.16
CA THR A 4 13.70 -24.63 25.71
C THR A 4 12.36 -24.79 24.98
N THR A 5 11.40 -25.52 25.56
CA THR A 5 10.10 -25.81 24.91
C THR A 5 9.15 -24.60 25.00
N LEU A 6 9.29 -23.74 26.00
CA LEU A 6 8.45 -22.54 26.18
C LEU A 6 8.80 -21.40 25.21
N ARG A 7 10.06 -21.30 24.76
CA ARG A 7 10.48 -20.23 23.81
C ARG A 7 9.95 -20.41 22.39
N LYS A 8 9.56 -21.63 22.00
CA LYS A 8 9.00 -21.89 20.66
C LYS A 8 7.53 -21.49 20.56
N ASN A 9 6.77 -21.55 21.65
CA ASN A 9 5.35 -21.16 21.69
C ASN A 9 5.11 -19.66 21.89
N GLN A 10 6.14 -18.88 22.25
CA GLN A 10 6.04 -17.41 22.31
C GLN A 10 6.34 -16.74 20.95
N LYS A 11 7.13 -17.37 20.07
CA LYS A 11 7.45 -16.79 18.75
C LYS A 11 6.29 -16.84 17.75
N ASN A 12 5.27 -17.65 18.01
CA ASN A 12 4.06 -17.75 17.16
C ASN A 12 2.89 -16.87 17.62
N GLN A 13 3.12 -15.91 18.54
CA GLN A 13 2.07 -14.98 19.01
C GLN A 13 2.32 -13.52 18.61
N LEU A 14 3.16 -13.26 17.62
CA LEU A 14 3.28 -11.93 17.04
C LEU A 14 2.55 -11.90 15.70
N ASN A 15 1.45 -11.12 15.70
CA ASN A 15 0.86 -10.39 14.58
C ASN A 15 -0.47 -10.94 14.02
N ASN A 16 -1.54 -10.69 14.78
CA ASN A 16 -2.89 -10.54 14.23
C ASN A 16 -3.00 -9.19 13.50
N THR A 17 -2.36 -9.11 12.33
CA THR A 17 -2.63 -8.11 11.30
C THR A 17 -2.62 -8.88 9.99
N GLY A 18 -3.59 -8.67 9.11
CA GLY A 18 -3.71 -9.40 7.83
C GLY A 18 -2.51 -9.26 6.88
N ILE A 19 -1.42 -8.63 7.32
CA ILE A 19 -0.17 -8.41 6.59
C ILE A 19 0.81 -9.53 6.95
N ASN A 20 1.26 -10.26 5.92
CA ASN A 20 2.27 -11.30 6.06
C ASN A 20 3.64 -10.69 6.45
N GLN A 21 4.04 -10.94 7.69
CA GLN A 21 5.23 -10.37 8.31
C GLN A 21 6.55 -10.87 7.70
N GLN A 22 6.56 -12.08 7.14
CA GLN A 22 7.75 -12.60 6.45
C GLN A 22 7.94 -11.88 5.12
N LYS A 23 6.86 -11.69 4.35
CA LYS A 23 6.88 -10.90 3.11
C LYS A 23 7.30 -9.46 3.37
N LEU A 24 6.78 -8.86 4.45
CA LEU A 24 7.15 -7.49 4.84
C LEU A 24 8.64 -7.36 5.17
N ARG A 25 9.23 -8.33 5.89
CA ARG A 25 10.66 -8.34 6.20
C ARG A 25 11.53 -8.52 4.96
N ALA A 26 11.13 -9.38 4.03
CA ALA A 26 11.83 -9.56 2.76
C ALA A 26 11.83 -8.26 1.94
N PHE A 27 10.67 -7.62 1.83
CA PHE A 27 10.51 -6.34 1.15
C PHE A 27 11.33 -5.21 1.81
N ALA A 28 11.30 -5.12 3.13
CA ALA A 28 12.11 -4.14 3.87
C ALA A 28 13.62 -4.37 3.66
N GLY A 29 14.07 -5.63 3.59
CA GLY A 29 15.47 -5.96 3.32
C GLY A 29 15.91 -5.63 1.90
N GLU A 30 15.00 -5.64 0.93
CA GLU A 30 15.27 -5.19 -0.44
C GLU A 30 15.41 -3.67 -0.49
N LEU A 31 14.45 -2.92 0.08
CA LEU A 31 14.49 -1.47 0.14
C LEU A 31 15.71 -0.93 0.89
N ALA A 32 16.14 -1.62 1.94
CA ALA A 32 17.29 -1.19 2.74
C ALA A 32 18.63 -1.18 1.98
N LYS A 33 18.72 -1.84 0.82
CA LYS A 33 19.96 -1.85 0.01
C LYS A 33 20.26 -0.50 -0.62
N ASP A 34 19.21 0.26 -0.93
CA ASP A 34 19.30 1.53 -1.65
C ASP A 34 19.18 2.75 -0.70
N ILE A 35 19.07 2.52 0.60
CA ILE A 35 18.99 3.56 1.64
C ILE A 35 20.37 3.73 2.27
N HIS A 36 20.93 4.94 2.16
CA HIS A 36 22.27 5.24 2.69
C HIS A 36 22.26 6.37 3.72
N THR A 37 21.22 7.22 3.71
CA THR A 37 21.11 8.40 4.57
C THR A 37 19.76 8.46 5.29
N GLN A 38 19.66 9.39 6.26
CA GLN A 38 18.39 9.69 6.92
C GLN A 38 17.39 10.36 5.97
N ASP A 39 17.88 11.13 5.00
CA ASP A 39 17.03 11.81 4.01
C ASP A 39 16.39 10.79 3.05
N ASP A 40 17.13 9.76 2.64
CA ASP A 40 16.60 8.67 1.81
C ASP A 40 15.45 7.94 2.53
N LEU A 41 15.58 7.75 3.85
CA LEU A 41 14.52 7.15 4.65
C LEU A 41 13.26 8.03 4.70
N ALA A 42 13.44 9.35 4.81
CA ALA A 42 12.34 10.30 4.78
C ALA A 42 11.65 10.29 3.40
N GLU A 43 12.41 10.28 2.31
CA GLU A 43 11.88 10.19 0.94
C GLU A 43 11.11 8.89 0.70
N LEU A 44 11.65 7.76 1.16
CA LEU A 44 10.96 6.47 1.07
C LEU A 44 9.63 6.51 1.81
N SER A 45 9.61 7.05 3.04
CA SER A 45 8.37 7.13 3.82
C SER A 45 7.32 8.00 3.12
N ALA A 46 7.72 9.13 2.54
CA ALA A 46 6.84 10.02 1.79
C ALA A 46 6.30 9.33 0.53
N SER A 47 7.17 8.61 -0.19
CA SER A 47 6.81 7.88 -1.41
C SER A 47 5.83 6.74 -1.14
N LEU A 48 6.04 5.96 -0.06
CA LEU A 48 5.12 4.91 0.36
C LEU A 48 3.73 5.46 0.72
N VAL A 49 3.69 6.57 1.46
CA VAL A 49 2.43 7.25 1.79
C VAL A 49 1.73 7.73 0.53
N LYS A 50 2.46 8.36 -0.39
CA LYS A 50 1.90 8.83 -1.68
C LYS A 50 1.29 7.67 -2.47
N MET A 51 2.05 6.59 -2.69
CA MET A 51 1.57 5.42 -3.44
C MET A 51 0.32 4.80 -2.79
N THR A 52 0.29 4.71 -1.47
CA THR A 52 -0.87 4.16 -0.74
C THR A 52 -2.11 5.04 -0.93
N ILE A 53 -1.95 6.37 -0.86
CA ILE A 53 -3.04 7.33 -1.10
C ILE A 53 -3.53 7.23 -2.54
N GLU A 54 -2.63 7.22 -3.52
CA GLU A 54 -2.99 7.12 -4.94
C GLU A 54 -3.73 5.81 -5.25
N ALA A 55 -3.29 4.70 -4.64
CA ALA A 55 -3.96 3.41 -4.78
C ALA A 55 -5.37 3.43 -4.16
N ALA A 56 -5.51 3.99 -2.96
CA ALA A 56 -6.81 4.12 -2.30
C ALA A 56 -7.78 4.99 -3.10
N LEU A 57 -7.35 6.18 -3.53
CA LEU A 57 -8.16 7.07 -4.38
C LEU A 57 -8.48 6.43 -5.74
N GLY A 58 -7.55 5.66 -6.31
CA GLY A 58 -7.77 4.89 -7.53
C GLY A 58 -8.91 3.88 -7.38
N ALA A 59 -8.89 3.09 -6.29
CA ALA A 59 -9.94 2.13 -5.98
C ALA A 59 -11.29 2.81 -5.69
N GLU A 60 -11.29 3.95 -5.00
CA GLU A 60 -12.50 4.77 -4.79
C GLU A 60 -13.09 5.26 -6.12
N MET A 61 -12.24 5.68 -7.08
CA MET A 61 -12.70 6.07 -8.42
C MET A 61 -13.28 4.88 -9.20
N GLU A 62 -12.66 3.70 -9.13
CA GLU A 62 -13.19 2.49 -9.77
C GLU A 62 -14.55 2.11 -9.22
N HIS A 63 -14.69 2.15 -7.89
CA HIS A 63 -15.97 1.90 -7.23
C HIS A 63 -17.03 2.94 -7.59
N HIS A 64 -16.66 4.24 -7.64
CA HIS A 64 -17.60 5.31 -7.96
C HIS A 64 -18.06 5.30 -9.42
N LEU A 65 -17.15 5.02 -10.35
CA LEU A 65 -17.44 4.99 -11.78
C LEU A 65 -18.04 3.65 -12.24
N GLY A 66 -17.83 2.57 -11.48
CA GLY A 66 -18.29 1.23 -11.81
C GLY A 66 -17.45 0.50 -12.86
N TYR A 67 -16.29 1.07 -13.25
CA TYR A 67 -15.37 0.47 -14.22
C TYR A 67 -13.89 0.76 -13.89
N ALA A 68 -13.04 -0.19 -14.26
CA ALA A 68 -11.59 -0.09 -14.12
C ALA A 68 -10.97 0.84 -15.18
N LYS A 69 -9.79 1.40 -14.88
CA LYS A 69 -9.11 2.28 -15.84
C LYS A 69 -8.79 1.52 -17.13
N HIS A 70 -9.21 2.04 -18.28
CA HIS A 70 -9.06 1.44 -19.62
C HIS A 70 -9.83 0.13 -19.84
N GLU A 71 -10.78 -0.20 -18.98
CA GLU A 71 -11.70 -1.29 -19.24
C GLU A 71 -12.50 -0.97 -20.52
N GLN A 72 -12.44 -1.87 -21.51
CA GLN A 72 -13.29 -1.76 -22.68
C GLN A 72 -14.72 -1.98 -22.21
N ASN A 73 -15.57 -0.98 -22.40
CA ASN A 73 -16.96 -1.07 -22.00
C ASN A 73 -17.66 -2.08 -22.90
N THR A 74 -17.65 -3.36 -22.50
CA THR A 74 -18.28 -4.47 -23.24
C THR A 74 -19.76 -4.60 -22.90
N GLN A 75 -20.27 -3.80 -21.97
CA GLN A 75 -21.67 -3.81 -21.57
C GLN A 75 -22.36 -2.54 -22.07
N ASP A 76 -23.26 -2.73 -23.04
CA ASP A 76 -24.24 -1.76 -23.54
C ASP A 76 -25.28 -1.39 -22.46
N ILE A 77 -24.83 -1.00 -21.27
CA ILE A 77 -25.68 -0.56 -20.17
C ILE A 77 -25.22 0.84 -19.79
N ASP A 78 -25.95 1.82 -20.30
CA ASP A 78 -25.87 3.25 -19.98
C ASP A 78 -24.46 3.78 -19.78
N ILE A 79 -23.86 4.20 -20.90
CA ILE A 79 -22.62 4.99 -20.95
C ILE A 79 -22.78 6.12 -19.95
N SER A 80 -22.19 5.94 -18.76
CA SER A 80 -22.16 6.99 -17.76
C SER A 80 -21.57 8.21 -18.45
N ASN A 81 -22.29 9.33 -18.41
CA ASN A 81 -21.85 10.64 -18.90
C ASN A 81 -20.58 11.17 -18.19
N ASN A 82 -19.89 10.32 -17.42
CA ASN A 82 -18.76 10.63 -16.58
C ASN A 82 -17.55 9.77 -16.97
N THR A 83 -16.62 10.38 -17.69
CA THR A 83 -15.35 9.77 -18.11
C THR A 83 -14.20 10.29 -17.26
N ARG A 84 -13.22 9.42 -16.95
CA ARG A 84 -11.99 9.85 -16.27
C ARG A 84 -11.26 10.94 -17.07
N ASN A 85 -10.99 12.08 -16.43
CA ASN A 85 -10.36 13.24 -17.06
C ASN A 85 -8.96 13.53 -16.49
N GLY A 86 -8.08 12.52 -16.54
CA GLY A 86 -6.69 12.66 -16.10
C GLY A 86 -6.52 12.81 -14.58
N TYR A 87 -5.50 13.56 -14.18
CA TYR A 87 -5.06 13.72 -12.79
C TYR A 87 -4.75 15.19 -12.49
N TYR A 88 -4.93 15.59 -11.24
CA TYR A 88 -4.56 16.92 -10.76
C TYR A 88 -3.57 16.80 -9.59
N PRO A 89 -2.45 17.56 -9.59
CA PRO A 89 -1.46 17.47 -8.52
C PRO A 89 -1.99 18.08 -7.22
N LYS A 90 -1.71 17.41 -6.09
CA LYS A 90 -2.01 17.94 -4.75
C LYS A 90 -0.87 17.67 -3.79
N THR A 91 -0.40 18.70 -3.11
CA THR A 91 0.61 18.55 -2.06
C THR A 91 -0.06 18.22 -0.74
N ILE A 92 0.22 17.04 -0.19
CA ILE A 92 -0.32 16.59 1.08
C ILE A 92 0.77 16.71 2.15
N LYS A 93 0.42 17.30 3.29
CA LYS A 93 1.29 17.35 4.47
C LYS A 93 0.96 16.16 5.36
N GLY A 94 1.77 15.10 5.27
CA GLY A 94 1.69 13.95 6.17
C GLY A 94 2.36 14.27 7.51
N ARG A 95 1.77 13.82 8.62
CA ARG A 95 2.46 13.77 9.92
C ARG A 95 2.94 12.34 10.14
N VAL A 96 4.21 12.08 9.83
CA VAL A 96 4.87 10.85 10.29
C VAL A 96 5.25 11.11 11.75
N LYS A 97 4.57 10.41 12.67
CA LYS A 97 4.87 10.50 14.12
C LYS A 97 5.99 9.53 14.47
#